data_AF-A0A0D0Y2X8-F1
#
_entry.id   AF-A0A0D0Y2X8-F1
#
_cell.length_a   1.000
_cell.length_b   1.000
_cell.length_c   1.000
_cell.angle_alpha   90.00
_cell.angle_beta   90.00
_cell.angle_gamma   90.00
#
_symmetry.space_group_name_H-M   'P 1'
#
loop_
_entity.id
_entity.type
_entity.pdbx_description
1 polymer ?
#
loop_
_entity_poly.entity_id
_entity_poly.type
_entity_poly.pdbx_seq_one_letter_code
_entity_poly.pdbx_strand_id
1 'polypeptide(L)'
;MSDHGLNTFHFVKVSEAELNDIIAKGRNNEALTAHEIDAYSTGLIEMLMRLNKKFDWTMQFHVNAVRNANKPMFEKLGADTGFDSMGTQPDIAGQLVTMLTDMQNEDNIPRTMLYSLNPNDWMQLATGMGDFYGGGITQKMQLGCAWWFNDTREGMQEQLRIMAQQSLLANFVGMLTDSRSFLSYPRHEYFRRVLCDYIGSLAQRGQVPDDEEYLGQIVEDIAYNNAHQYFGFFDQD
;
A
#
# COMPACT_ATOMS: atom_id res chain seq x y z
N MET A 1 2.87 -5.71 -12.16
CA MET A 1 2.41 -5.19 -10.85
C MET A 1 1.28 -6.08 -10.33
N SER A 2 1.18 -6.25 -9.02
CA SER A 2 0.08 -6.96 -8.35
C SER A 2 -0.51 -6.10 -7.21
N ASP A 3 -1.74 -6.42 -6.80
CA ASP A 3 -2.47 -5.71 -5.76
C ASP A 3 -3.29 -6.68 -4.90
N HIS A 4 -3.28 -6.45 -3.59
CA HIS A 4 -3.82 -7.38 -2.59
C HIS A 4 -4.67 -6.63 -1.56
N GLY A 5 -5.98 -6.86 -1.60
CA GLY A 5 -6.91 -6.36 -0.59
C GLY A 5 -6.93 -7.25 0.65
N LEU A 6 -6.45 -6.75 1.79
CA LEU A 6 -6.41 -7.46 3.06
C LEU A 6 -7.32 -6.75 4.08
N ASN A 7 -8.61 -7.11 4.08
CA ASN A 7 -9.59 -6.57 5.04
C ASN A 7 -9.14 -6.77 6.49
N THR A 8 -8.59 -7.97 6.75
CA THR A 8 -7.88 -8.37 7.96
C THR A 8 -6.66 -9.19 7.54
N PHE A 9 -5.61 -9.20 8.35
CA PHE A 9 -4.41 -10.01 8.11
C PHE A 9 -3.71 -10.36 9.43
N HIS A 10 -3.49 -11.65 9.67
CA HIS A 10 -2.63 -12.16 10.73
C HIS A 10 -1.52 -12.99 10.09
N PHE A 11 -0.28 -12.69 10.46
CA PHE A 11 0.86 -13.45 9.99
C PHE A 11 0.96 -14.77 10.75
N VAL A 12 0.81 -15.88 10.03
CA VAL A 12 0.86 -17.24 10.60
C VAL A 12 1.72 -18.10 9.68
N LYS A 13 2.99 -18.26 10.07
CA LYS A 13 3.93 -19.11 9.34
C LYS A 13 3.78 -20.57 9.76
N VAL A 14 3.56 -21.44 8.77
CA VAL A 14 3.44 -22.89 8.93
C VAL A 14 4.44 -23.61 8.01
N SER A 15 4.62 -24.90 8.24
CA SER A 15 5.45 -25.73 7.34
C SER A 15 4.78 -25.94 5.97
N GLU A 16 5.56 -26.26 4.94
CA GLU A 16 5.02 -26.60 3.62
C GLU A 16 4.05 -27.80 3.66
N ALA A 17 4.35 -28.80 4.49
CA ALA A 17 3.48 -29.96 4.68
C ALA A 17 2.12 -29.54 5.27
N GLU A 18 2.13 -28.72 6.31
CA GLU A 18 0.91 -28.20 6.94
C GLU A 18 0.11 -27.31 5.98
N LEU A 19 0.78 -26.44 5.21
CA LEU A 19 0.11 -25.62 4.19
C LEU A 19 -0.55 -26.48 3.10
N ASN A 20 0.11 -27.56 2.65
CA ASN A 20 -0.45 -28.49 1.68
C ASN A 20 -1.70 -29.21 2.23
N ASP A 21 -1.68 -29.60 3.51
CA ASP A 21 -2.84 -30.21 4.17
C ASP A 21 -4.02 -29.22 4.26
N ILE A 22 -3.74 -27.95 4.61
CA ILE A 22 -4.75 -26.88 4.65
C ILE A 22 -5.37 -26.67 3.26
N ILE A 23 -4.55 -26.61 2.21
CA ILE A 23 -5.02 -26.47 0.83
C ILE A 23 -5.87 -27.67 0.42
N ALA A 24 -5.45 -28.89 0.78
CA ALA A 24 -6.21 -30.10 0.48
C ALA A 24 -7.59 -30.09 1.14
N LYS A 25 -7.67 -29.73 2.43
CA LYS A 25 -8.95 -29.54 3.14
C LYS A 25 -9.84 -28.53 2.44
N GLY A 26 -9.31 -27.35 2.11
CA GLY A 26 -10.06 -26.30 1.40
C GLY A 26 -10.60 -26.78 0.05
N ARG A 27 -9.80 -27.50 -0.73
CA ARG A 27 -10.22 -28.10 -2.02
C ARG A 27 -11.33 -29.15 -1.88
N ASN A 28 -11.37 -29.84 -0.75
CA ASN A 28 -12.40 -30.83 -0.42
C ASN A 28 -13.66 -30.21 0.20
N ASN A 29 -13.73 -28.87 0.33
CA ASN A 29 -14.79 -28.14 1.05
C ASN A 29 -14.93 -28.57 2.52
N GLU A 30 -13.83 -28.99 3.14
CA GLU A 30 -13.78 -29.24 4.57
C GLU A 30 -13.72 -27.91 5.34
N ALA A 31 -14.25 -27.89 6.56
CA ALA A 31 -14.23 -26.69 7.38
C ALA A 31 -12.79 -26.35 7.80
N LEU A 32 -12.38 -25.10 7.57
CA LEU A 32 -11.09 -24.57 8.02
C LEU A 32 -11.27 -23.79 9.32
N THR A 33 -10.32 -23.96 10.23
CA THR A 33 -10.19 -23.13 11.43
C THR A 33 -9.65 -21.74 11.11
N ALA A 34 -9.80 -20.79 12.03
CA ALA A 34 -9.24 -19.43 11.86
C ALA A 34 -7.72 -19.47 11.62
N HIS A 35 -6.99 -20.28 12.39
CA HIS A 35 -5.55 -20.49 12.21
C HIS A 35 -5.19 -20.98 10.81
N GLU A 36 -5.95 -21.95 10.27
CA GLU A 36 -5.71 -22.47 8.93
C GLU A 36 -6.01 -21.45 7.83
N ILE A 37 -7.02 -20.58 8.03
CA ILE A 37 -7.34 -19.49 7.10
C ILE A 37 -6.22 -18.44 7.09
N ASP A 38 -5.72 -18.04 8.26
CA ASP A 38 -4.62 -17.09 8.40
C ASP A 38 -3.31 -17.68 7.85
N ALA A 39 -3.03 -18.96 8.11
CA ALA A 39 -1.87 -19.68 7.57
C ALA A 39 -1.91 -19.80 6.05
N TYR A 40 -3.08 -20.12 5.48
CA TYR A 40 -3.27 -20.13 4.02
C TYR A 40 -3.03 -18.75 3.42
N SER A 41 -3.60 -17.70 4.02
CA SER A 41 -3.44 -16.32 3.56
C SER A 41 -1.98 -15.88 3.61
N THR A 42 -1.27 -16.21 4.69
CA THR A 42 0.18 -15.97 4.85
C THR A 42 0.98 -16.68 3.76
N GLY A 43 0.80 -18.00 3.61
CA GLY A 43 1.52 -18.79 2.62
C GLY A 43 1.27 -18.34 1.18
N LEU A 44 0.04 -17.93 0.86
CA LEU A 44 -0.31 -17.36 -0.45
C LEU A 44 0.43 -16.04 -0.69
N ILE A 45 0.39 -15.11 0.25
CA ILE A 45 1.04 -13.80 0.11
C ILE A 45 2.56 -13.96 0.00
N GLU A 46 3.19 -14.80 0.83
CA GLU A 46 4.62 -15.05 0.72
C GLU A 46 4.99 -15.69 -0.64
N MET A 47 4.19 -16.62 -1.16
CA MET A 47 4.41 -17.18 -2.51
C MET A 47 4.33 -16.09 -3.58
N LEU A 48 3.34 -15.19 -3.48
CA LEU A 48 3.18 -14.07 -4.41
C LEU A 48 4.32 -13.06 -4.29
N MET A 49 4.87 -12.82 -3.09
CA MET A 49 6.07 -12.00 -2.89
C MET A 49 7.29 -12.59 -3.61
N ARG A 50 7.53 -13.91 -3.48
CA ARG A 50 8.60 -14.61 -4.21
C ARG A 50 8.44 -14.48 -5.72
N LEU A 51 7.22 -14.67 -6.23
CA LEU A 51 6.92 -14.53 -7.66
C LEU A 51 7.11 -13.08 -8.13
N ASN A 52 6.59 -12.10 -7.38
CA ASN A 52 6.74 -10.69 -7.71
C ASN A 52 8.21 -10.27 -7.73
N LYS A 53 9.02 -10.71 -6.76
CA LYS A 53 10.47 -10.47 -6.76
C LYS A 53 11.14 -11.10 -7.99
N LYS A 54 10.79 -12.36 -8.31
CA LYS A 54 11.34 -13.08 -9.46
C LYS A 54 11.04 -12.39 -10.80
N PHE A 55 9.85 -11.82 -10.95
CA PHE A 55 9.42 -11.15 -12.18
C PHE A 55 9.53 -9.63 -12.12
N ASP A 56 10.20 -9.10 -11.10
CA ASP A 56 10.40 -7.67 -10.87
C ASP A 56 9.10 -6.83 -10.83
N TRP A 57 8.01 -7.43 -10.35
CA TRP A 57 6.73 -6.76 -10.21
C TRP A 57 6.63 -6.02 -8.88
N THR A 58 6.14 -4.77 -8.93
CA THR A 58 5.66 -4.07 -7.74
C THR A 58 4.45 -4.79 -7.14
N MET A 59 4.43 -4.89 -5.81
CA MET A 59 3.36 -5.48 -5.00
C MET A 59 2.71 -4.41 -4.12
N GLN A 60 1.38 -4.31 -4.16
CA GLN A 60 0.62 -3.35 -3.37
C GLN A 60 -0.23 -4.07 -2.33
N PHE A 61 -0.32 -3.51 -1.13
CA PHE A 61 -1.19 -3.99 -0.06
C PHE A 61 -2.20 -2.92 0.32
N HIS A 62 -3.48 -3.19 0.13
CA HIS A 62 -4.59 -2.34 0.54
C HIS A 62 -5.31 -2.95 1.73
N VAL A 63 -5.09 -2.40 2.91
CA VAL A 63 -5.46 -3.07 4.17
C VAL A 63 -6.49 -2.31 5.01
N ASN A 64 -7.10 -3.03 5.96
CA ASN A 64 -7.98 -2.48 6.99
C ASN A 64 -9.32 -1.93 6.44
N ALA A 65 -9.99 -2.67 5.56
CA ALA A 65 -11.34 -2.38 5.11
C ALA A 65 -12.37 -3.33 5.75
N VAL A 66 -13.49 -2.78 6.24
CA VAL A 66 -14.68 -3.56 6.60
C VAL A 66 -15.61 -3.56 5.40
N ARG A 67 -15.90 -4.75 4.87
CA ARG A 67 -16.71 -4.91 3.66
C ARG A 67 -18.05 -5.55 3.93
N ASN A 68 -19.06 -5.16 3.15
CA ASN A 68 -20.37 -5.80 3.13
C ASN A 68 -21.01 -5.89 4.52
N ALA A 69 -20.90 -4.81 5.30
CA ALA A 69 -21.39 -4.77 6.68
C ALA A 69 -22.92 -4.78 6.74
N ASN A 70 -23.57 -4.13 5.78
CA ASN A 70 -25.03 -4.12 5.66
C ASN A 70 -25.52 -5.41 4.95
N LYS A 71 -25.77 -6.47 5.72
CA LYS A 71 -26.17 -7.79 5.18
C LYS A 71 -27.45 -7.76 4.33
N PRO A 72 -28.55 -7.10 4.75
CA PRO A 72 -29.73 -6.99 3.91
C PRO A 72 -29.46 -6.32 2.55
N MET A 73 -28.60 -5.29 2.53
CA MET A 73 -28.26 -4.62 1.27
C MET A 73 -27.29 -5.44 0.42
N PHE A 74 -26.37 -6.18 1.05
CA PHE A 74 -25.47 -7.10 0.34
C PHE A 74 -26.25 -8.22 -0.37
N GLU A 75 -27.24 -8.82 0.30
CA GLU A 75 -28.11 -9.84 -0.31
C GLU A 75 -28.88 -9.28 -1.53
N LYS A 76 -29.24 -7.99 -1.49
CA LYS A 76 -30.01 -7.33 -2.55
C LYS A 76 -29.16 -6.82 -3.72
N LEU A 77 -28.01 -6.21 -3.43
CA LEU A 77 -27.21 -5.45 -4.41
C LEU A 77 -25.84 -6.08 -4.70
N GLY A 78 -25.35 -6.98 -3.83
CA GLY A 78 -24.00 -7.51 -3.91
C GLY A 78 -22.92 -6.57 -3.35
N ALA A 79 -21.67 -6.93 -3.60
CA ALA A 79 -20.47 -6.19 -3.17
C ALA A 79 -20.31 -4.85 -3.89
N ASP A 80 -19.44 -3.98 -3.35
CA ASP A 80 -18.99 -2.72 -3.96
C ASP A 80 -20.12 -1.72 -4.27
N THR A 81 -21.13 -1.69 -3.39
CA THR A 81 -22.35 -0.87 -3.54
C THR A 81 -22.47 0.24 -2.49
N GLY A 82 -21.34 0.62 -1.86
CA GLY A 82 -21.27 1.74 -0.91
C GLY A 82 -21.55 1.36 0.55
N PHE A 83 -21.54 0.08 0.90
CA PHE A 83 -21.76 -0.44 2.27
C PHE A 83 -20.47 -0.99 2.91
N ASP A 84 -19.34 -0.36 2.57
CA ASP A 84 -18.01 -0.65 3.09
C ASP A 84 -17.53 0.54 3.93
N SER A 85 -16.64 0.29 4.89
CA SER A 85 -16.12 1.31 5.81
C SER A 85 -14.66 1.06 6.18
N MET A 86 -14.06 2.05 6.84
CA MET A 86 -12.75 1.89 7.49
C MET A 86 -12.81 0.79 8.56
N GLY A 87 -11.84 -0.12 8.51
CA GLY A 87 -11.61 -1.14 9.52
C GLY A 87 -10.57 -0.71 10.55
N THR A 88 -10.48 -1.47 11.63
CA THR A 88 -9.64 -1.14 12.78
C THR A 88 -9.01 -2.39 13.38
N GLN A 89 -8.59 -3.35 12.56
CA GLN A 89 -7.91 -4.53 13.11
C GLN A 89 -6.69 -4.05 13.91
N PRO A 90 -6.59 -4.41 15.21
CA PRO A 90 -5.42 -4.08 16.00
C PRO A 90 -4.14 -4.65 15.36
N ASP A 91 -3.10 -3.82 15.33
CA ASP A 91 -1.73 -4.21 14.95
C ASP A 91 -1.59 -4.82 13.54
N ILE A 92 -2.48 -4.53 12.59
CA ILE A 92 -2.33 -5.03 11.21
C ILE A 92 -0.99 -4.59 10.58
N ALA A 93 -0.52 -3.38 10.93
CA ALA A 93 0.78 -2.89 10.48
C ALA A 93 1.94 -3.71 11.08
N GLY A 94 1.85 -4.13 12.34
CA GLY A 94 2.82 -5.05 12.94
C GLY A 94 2.82 -6.44 12.29
N GLN A 95 1.65 -6.95 11.89
CA GLN A 95 1.54 -8.19 11.14
C GLN A 95 2.22 -8.09 9.76
N LEU A 96 2.03 -6.97 9.05
CA LEU A 96 2.72 -6.70 7.78
C LEU A 96 4.24 -6.59 7.97
N VAL A 97 4.71 -5.88 8.99
CA VAL A 97 6.16 -5.77 9.29
C VAL A 97 6.75 -7.13 9.64
N THR A 98 6.03 -7.98 10.37
CA THR A 98 6.46 -9.36 10.69
C THR A 98 6.61 -10.19 9.42
N MET A 99 5.62 -10.13 8.52
CA MET A 99 5.69 -10.80 7.21
C MET A 99 6.87 -10.30 6.37
N LEU A 100 7.10 -8.98 6.32
CA LEU A 100 8.25 -8.41 5.62
C LEU A 100 9.57 -8.90 6.24
N THR A 101 9.66 -8.95 7.57
CA THR A 101 10.84 -9.48 8.28
C THR A 101 11.14 -10.91 7.89
N ASP A 102 10.12 -11.76 7.84
CA ASP A 102 10.26 -13.15 7.41
C ASP A 102 10.76 -13.26 5.97
N MET A 103 10.14 -12.51 5.05
CA MET A 103 10.51 -12.50 3.63
C MET A 103 11.87 -11.85 3.35
N GLN A 104 12.34 -10.95 4.22
CA GLN A 104 13.68 -10.37 4.13
C GLN A 104 14.77 -11.40 4.44
N ASN A 105 14.50 -12.38 5.31
CA ASN A 105 15.47 -13.47 5.58
C ASN A 105 15.78 -14.31 4.34
N GLU A 106 14.91 -14.26 3.33
CA GLU A 106 15.07 -14.93 2.04
C GLU A 106 15.36 -13.96 0.86
N ASP A 107 15.57 -12.66 1.13
CA ASP A 107 15.64 -11.56 0.14
C ASP A 107 14.48 -11.54 -0.88
N ASN A 108 13.28 -11.90 -0.44
CA ASN A 108 12.10 -12.05 -1.29
C ASN A 108 11.08 -10.91 -1.15
N ILE A 109 11.50 -9.74 -0.64
CA ILE A 109 10.67 -8.53 -0.67
C ILE A 109 10.80 -7.84 -2.05
N PRO A 110 9.73 -7.77 -2.88
CA PRO A 110 9.72 -6.99 -4.13
C PRO A 110 9.62 -5.48 -3.85
N ARG A 111 9.60 -4.64 -4.90
CA ARG A 111 9.08 -3.26 -4.78
C ARG A 111 7.69 -3.32 -4.13
N THR A 112 7.49 -2.61 -3.03
CA THR A 112 6.27 -2.77 -2.21
C THR A 112 5.65 -1.42 -1.88
N MET A 113 4.32 -1.33 -2.01
CA MET A 113 3.54 -0.16 -1.61
C MET A 113 2.50 -0.57 -0.56
N LEU A 114 2.45 0.18 0.54
CA LEU A 114 1.58 -0.08 1.68
C LEU A 114 0.50 1.00 1.77
N TYR A 115 -0.76 0.59 1.71
CA TYR A 115 -1.92 1.45 1.87
C TYR A 115 -2.75 0.90 3.03
N SER A 116 -2.94 1.70 4.09
CA SER A 116 -3.96 1.40 5.10
C SER A 116 -5.11 2.38 4.98
N LEU A 117 -6.34 1.85 5.04
CA LEU A 117 -7.53 2.67 5.13
C LEU A 117 -7.64 3.37 6.48
N ASN A 118 -6.96 2.88 7.52
CA ASN A 118 -6.94 3.46 8.86
C ASN A 118 -5.66 4.29 9.08
N PRO A 119 -5.76 5.63 9.23
CA PRO A 119 -4.60 6.50 9.44
C PRO A 119 -3.78 6.18 10.70
N ASN A 120 -4.35 5.49 11.69
CA ASN A 120 -3.60 5.07 12.88
C ASN A 120 -2.44 4.12 12.55
N ASP A 121 -2.49 3.43 11.40
CA ASP A 121 -1.44 2.53 10.96
C ASP A 121 -0.29 3.27 10.24
N TRP A 122 -0.54 4.48 9.72
CA TRP A 122 0.37 5.13 8.77
C TRP A 122 1.74 5.42 9.36
N MET A 123 1.84 5.84 10.62
CA MET A 123 3.13 6.07 11.28
C MET A 123 3.91 4.77 11.42
N GLN A 124 3.25 3.68 11.85
CA GLN A 124 3.89 2.36 12.02
C GLN A 124 4.34 1.79 10.67
N LEU A 125 3.54 1.94 9.62
CA LEU A 125 3.90 1.53 8.26
C LEU A 125 5.05 2.38 7.70
N ALA A 126 5.01 3.70 7.89
CA ALA A 126 6.02 4.62 7.35
C ALA A 126 7.39 4.43 7.98
N THR A 127 7.45 4.17 9.29
CA THR A 127 8.72 3.88 9.96
C THR A 127 9.17 2.44 9.68
N GLY A 128 8.25 1.48 9.75
CA GLY A 128 8.56 0.06 9.54
C GLY A 128 9.01 -0.27 8.12
N MET A 129 8.52 0.44 7.09
CA MET A 129 9.02 0.24 5.73
C MET A 129 10.50 0.61 5.57
N GLY A 130 11.02 1.49 6.43
CA GLY A 130 12.42 1.91 6.41
C GLY A 130 13.40 0.79 6.74
N ASP A 131 12.95 -0.23 7.47
CA ASP A 131 13.75 -1.41 7.83
C ASP A 131 14.08 -2.29 6.61
N PHE A 132 13.37 -2.10 5.49
CA PHE A 132 13.44 -2.96 4.30
C PHE A 132 13.88 -2.24 3.02
N TYR A 133 14.44 -1.02 3.15
CA TYR A 133 15.13 -0.37 2.04
C TYR A 133 16.40 -1.16 1.64
N GLY A 134 16.77 -1.10 0.36
CA GLY A 134 17.98 -1.76 -0.13
C GLY A 134 17.84 -2.29 -1.55
N GLY A 135 18.79 -3.14 -1.95
CA GLY A 135 18.79 -3.77 -3.28
C GLY A 135 19.11 -2.83 -4.45
N GLY A 136 19.63 -1.63 -4.17
CA GLY A 136 19.93 -0.63 -5.22
C GLY A 136 18.70 0.00 -5.87
N ILE A 137 17.51 -0.20 -5.30
CA ILE A 137 16.25 0.32 -5.82
C ILE A 137 15.89 1.61 -5.07
N THR A 138 15.77 2.71 -5.80
CA THR A 138 15.29 3.99 -5.26
C THR A 138 13.91 3.81 -4.64
N GLN A 139 13.81 4.09 -3.33
CA GLN A 139 12.56 4.05 -2.57
C GLN A 139 11.78 2.73 -2.78
N LYS A 140 12.48 1.58 -2.65
CA LYS A 140 11.95 0.21 -2.79
C LYS A 140 10.61 -0.01 -2.06
N MET A 141 10.42 0.66 -0.92
CA MET A 141 9.19 0.61 -0.13
C MET A 141 8.52 1.99 -0.14
N GLN A 142 7.20 2.00 -0.28
CA GLN A 142 6.38 3.21 -0.32
C GLN A 142 5.23 3.11 0.69
N LEU A 143 5.00 4.19 1.45
CA LEU A 143 3.67 4.43 2.00
C LEU A 143 2.86 5.07 0.86
N GLY A 144 1.83 4.35 0.40
CA GLY A 144 0.99 4.80 -0.69
C GLY A 144 0.25 6.11 -0.39
N CYS A 145 -0.29 6.74 -1.43
CA CYS A 145 -1.13 7.94 -1.27
C CYS A 145 -2.33 7.67 -0.35
N ALA A 146 -2.88 8.73 0.24
CA ALA A 146 -4.06 8.61 1.09
C ALA A 146 -5.20 7.92 0.32
N TRP A 147 -5.67 6.78 0.84
CA TRP A 147 -6.51 5.85 0.09
C TRP A 147 -8.00 5.96 0.45
N TRP A 148 -8.85 5.86 -0.58
CA TRP A 148 -10.31 5.76 -0.52
C TRP A 148 -10.96 6.87 0.31
N PHE A 149 -11.40 6.59 1.55
CA PHE A 149 -12.02 7.62 2.41
C PHE A 149 -11.03 8.74 2.77
N ASN A 150 -9.73 8.45 2.70
CA ASN A 150 -8.67 9.40 2.97
C ASN A 150 -8.19 10.16 1.73
N ASP A 151 -8.68 9.85 0.52
CA ASP A 151 -8.40 10.60 -0.71
C ASP A 151 -9.16 11.94 -0.72
N THR A 152 -8.75 12.81 0.21
CA THR A 152 -9.28 14.13 0.53
C THR A 152 -8.11 15.07 0.83
N ARG A 153 -8.33 16.39 0.84
CA ARG A 153 -7.25 17.34 1.16
C ARG A 153 -6.56 17.03 2.49
N GLU A 154 -7.34 16.81 3.54
CA GLU A 154 -6.83 16.58 4.89
C GLU A 154 -6.08 15.24 4.98
N GLY A 155 -6.62 14.18 4.39
CA GLY A 155 -5.97 12.88 4.36
C GLY A 155 -4.66 12.90 3.56
N MET A 156 -4.65 13.56 2.40
CA MET A 156 -3.44 13.75 1.60
C MET A 156 -2.40 14.60 2.33
N GLN A 157 -2.79 15.71 2.97
CA GLN A 157 -1.85 16.53 3.75
C GLN A 157 -1.20 15.73 4.89
N GLU A 158 -1.98 14.92 5.59
CA GLU A 158 -1.47 14.07 6.67
C GLU A 158 -0.53 12.98 6.15
N GLN A 159 -0.88 12.29 5.06
CA GLN A 159 -0.03 11.27 4.45
C GLN A 159 1.28 11.86 3.90
N LEU A 160 1.21 13.00 3.20
CA LEU A 160 2.40 13.73 2.71
C LEU A 160 3.29 14.17 3.87
N ARG A 161 2.71 14.65 4.97
CA ARG A 161 3.44 15.03 6.18
C ARG A 161 4.16 13.84 6.80
N ILE A 162 3.52 12.67 6.89
CA ILE A 162 4.16 11.46 7.40
C ILE A 162 5.31 11.05 6.47
N MET A 163 5.09 11.03 5.14
CA MET A 163 6.14 10.73 4.17
C MET A 163 7.33 11.69 4.28
N ALA A 164 7.09 12.99 4.41
CA ALA A 164 8.14 14.00 4.55
C ALA A 164 8.95 13.87 5.84
N GLN A 165 8.31 13.40 6.93
CA GLN A 165 8.96 13.30 8.24
C GLN A 165 9.69 11.98 8.45
N GLN A 166 9.18 10.89 7.89
CA GLN A 166 9.65 9.52 8.17
C GLN A 166 10.30 8.85 6.95
N SER A 167 10.27 9.49 5.77
CA SER A 167 10.79 8.94 4.52
C SER A 167 11.31 10.05 3.59
N LEU A 168 11.62 9.70 2.33
CA LEU A 168 12.10 10.62 1.31
C LEU A 168 10.95 11.05 0.41
N LEU A 169 10.28 12.17 0.76
CA LEU A 169 9.15 12.69 -0.02
C LEU A 169 9.51 12.93 -1.49
N ALA A 170 10.73 13.36 -1.80
CA ALA A 170 11.18 13.58 -3.17
C ALA A 170 11.10 12.31 -4.06
N ASN A 171 11.15 11.12 -3.45
CA ASN A 171 11.05 9.83 -4.15
C ASN A 171 9.66 9.20 -4.04
N PHE A 172 8.66 9.94 -3.55
CA PHE A 172 7.29 9.44 -3.43
C PHE A 172 6.69 9.19 -4.81
N VAL A 173 6.13 8.00 -5.02
CA VAL A 173 5.53 7.58 -6.31
C VAL A 173 4.32 8.43 -6.70
N GLY A 174 3.65 9.07 -5.75
CA GLY A 174 2.57 10.00 -6.04
C GLY A 174 1.19 9.35 -6.12
N MET A 175 0.34 9.92 -6.98
CA MET A 175 -1.11 9.71 -6.96
C MET A 175 -1.59 8.63 -7.93
N LEU A 176 -2.66 7.94 -7.53
CA LEU A 176 -3.47 7.06 -8.36
C LEU A 176 -4.95 7.34 -8.12
N THR A 177 -5.83 7.08 -9.10
CA THR A 177 -7.24 7.45 -8.98
C THR A 177 -8.09 6.49 -8.16
N ASP A 178 -7.68 5.21 -8.11
CA ASP A 178 -8.44 4.08 -7.54
C ASP A 178 -9.93 4.13 -7.92
N SER A 179 -10.20 4.41 -9.19
CA SER A 179 -11.56 4.69 -9.66
C SER A 179 -11.92 3.88 -10.88
N ARG A 180 -13.18 3.44 -10.89
CA ARG A 180 -13.85 2.88 -12.06
C ARG A 180 -14.45 3.93 -13.01
N SER A 181 -14.35 5.22 -12.68
CA SER A 181 -14.90 6.32 -13.49
C SER A 181 -13.83 6.92 -14.38
N PHE A 182 -14.09 7.00 -15.70
CA PHE A 182 -13.21 7.74 -16.62
C PHE A 182 -13.09 9.24 -16.31
N LEU A 183 -14.01 9.78 -15.51
CA LEU A 183 -13.99 11.18 -15.08
C LEU A 183 -13.21 11.39 -13.78
N SER A 184 -12.42 10.41 -13.32
CA SER A 184 -11.67 10.51 -12.07
C SER A 184 -10.33 11.24 -12.19
N TYR A 185 -9.83 11.51 -13.40
CA TYR A 185 -8.54 12.18 -13.58
C TYR A 185 -8.40 13.57 -12.92
N PRO A 186 -9.47 14.36 -12.69
CA PRO A 186 -9.38 15.55 -11.82
C PRO A 186 -8.88 15.26 -10.40
N ARG A 187 -8.91 14.01 -9.90
CA ARG A 187 -8.24 13.63 -8.66
C ARG A 187 -6.73 13.86 -8.70
N HIS A 188 -6.08 13.67 -9.86
CA HIS A 188 -4.67 14.03 -10.02
C HIS A 188 -4.46 15.54 -9.93
N GLU A 189 -5.34 16.35 -10.52
CA GLU A 189 -5.26 17.81 -10.37
C GLU A 189 -5.43 18.21 -8.89
N TYR A 190 -6.41 17.61 -8.21
CA TYR A 190 -6.66 17.85 -6.79
C TYR A 190 -5.44 17.50 -5.93
N PHE A 191 -4.85 16.31 -6.12
CA PHE A 191 -3.61 15.91 -5.45
C PHE A 191 -2.47 16.88 -5.74
N ARG A 192 -2.23 17.25 -7.00
CA ARG A 192 -1.13 18.17 -7.38
C ARG A 192 -1.28 19.53 -6.69
N ARG A 193 -2.50 20.05 -6.59
CA ARG A 193 -2.77 21.29 -5.84
C ARG A 193 -2.45 21.15 -4.35
N VAL A 194 -2.79 20.02 -3.73
CA VAL A 194 -2.47 19.74 -2.33
C VAL A 194 -0.96 19.57 -2.12
N LEU A 195 -0.26 18.90 -3.04
CA LEU A 195 1.19 18.75 -3.01
C LEU A 195 1.91 20.09 -3.12
N CYS A 196 1.54 20.92 -4.11
CA CYS A 196 2.14 22.25 -4.27
C CYS A 196 1.85 23.17 -3.08
N ASP A 197 0.64 23.11 -2.53
CA ASP A 197 0.28 23.83 -1.29
C ASP A 197 1.14 23.38 -0.10
N TYR A 198 1.35 22.07 0.06
CA TYR A 198 2.19 21.50 1.11
C TYR A 198 3.64 21.97 0.98
N ILE A 199 4.26 21.78 -0.20
CA ILE A 199 5.66 22.17 -0.47
C ILE A 199 5.84 23.69 -0.37
N GLY A 200 4.93 24.47 -0.97
CA GLY A 200 4.96 25.93 -0.90
C GLY A 200 4.82 26.45 0.53
N SER A 201 4.02 25.78 1.38
CA SER A 201 3.91 26.12 2.80
C SER A 201 5.19 25.81 3.59
N LEU A 202 5.97 24.80 3.19
CA LEU A 202 7.29 24.57 3.77
C LEU A 202 8.26 25.69 3.39
N ALA A 203 8.29 26.07 2.11
CA ALA A 203 9.17 27.13 1.60
C ALA A 203 8.85 28.49 2.25
N GLN A 204 7.57 28.88 2.27
CA GLN A 204 7.11 30.12 2.88
C GLN A 204 7.48 30.24 4.37
N ARG A 205 7.52 29.11 5.09
CA ARG A 205 7.90 29.05 6.52
C ARG A 205 9.42 28.94 6.73
N GLY A 206 10.22 28.94 5.67
CA GLY A 206 11.67 28.76 5.74
C GLY A 206 12.10 27.36 6.21
N GLN A 207 11.25 26.36 5.99
CA GLN A 207 11.52 24.96 6.39
C GLN A 207 12.26 24.17 5.30
N VAL A 208 12.26 24.69 4.07
CA VAL A 208 13.04 24.20 2.91
C VAL A 208 13.59 25.42 2.14
N PRO A 209 14.63 25.25 1.32
CA PRO A 209 15.11 26.32 0.45
C PRO A 209 14.01 26.82 -0.49
N ASP A 210 13.87 28.14 -0.60
CA ASP A 210 12.98 28.79 -1.57
C ASP A 210 13.66 28.84 -2.95
N ASP A 211 13.79 27.65 -3.55
CA ASP A 211 14.40 27.43 -4.86
C ASP A 211 13.36 26.76 -5.76
N GLU A 212 12.80 27.55 -6.69
CA GLU A 212 11.72 27.11 -7.57
C GLU A 212 12.14 25.99 -8.53
N GLU A 213 13.41 25.99 -8.98
CA GLU A 213 13.92 24.94 -9.87
C GLU A 213 14.03 23.62 -9.11
N TYR A 214 14.62 23.65 -7.93
CA TYR A 214 14.76 22.47 -7.07
C TYR A 214 13.41 21.91 -6.60
N LEU A 215 12.52 22.77 -6.07
CA LEU A 215 11.20 22.35 -5.59
C LEU A 215 10.27 21.95 -6.75
N GLY A 216 10.39 22.62 -7.90
CA GLY A 216 9.68 22.30 -9.13
C GLY A 216 10.01 20.90 -9.62
N GLN A 217 11.29 20.52 -9.60
CA GLN A 217 11.71 19.16 -9.95
C GLN A 217 11.08 18.10 -9.04
N ILE A 218 11.06 18.34 -7.71
CA ILE A 218 10.40 17.43 -6.76
C ILE A 218 8.90 17.29 -7.08
N VAL A 219 8.22 18.39 -7.39
CA VAL A 219 6.81 18.36 -7.76
C VAL A 219 6.58 17.56 -9.05
N GLU A 220 7.42 17.76 -10.06
CA GLU A 220 7.35 17.02 -11.33
C GLU A 220 7.60 15.52 -11.12
N ASP A 221 8.59 15.18 -10.30
CA ASP A 221 8.95 13.81 -9.99
C ASP A 221 7.80 13.06 -9.29
N ILE A 222 7.20 13.67 -8.27
CA ILE A 222 6.03 13.10 -7.57
C ILE A 222 4.80 13.08 -8.49
N ALA A 223 4.67 14.04 -9.42
CA ALA A 223 3.53 14.10 -10.32
C ALA A 223 3.58 13.08 -11.46
N TYR A 224 4.77 12.55 -11.78
CA TYR A 224 4.96 11.61 -12.89
C TYR A 224 6.25 10.75 -12.83
N ASN A 225 7.45 11.37 -12.75
CA ASN A 225 8.70 10.66 -13.05
C ASN A 225 8.98 9.50 -12.08
N ASN A 226 8.66 9.67 -10.79
CA ASN A 226 8.85 8.63 -9.77
C ASN A 226 8.00 7.40 -10.09
N ALA A 227 6.72 7.57 -10.42
CA ALA A 227 5.87 6.45 -10.81
C ALA A 227 6.39 5.78 -12.08
N HIS A 228 6.76 6.57 -13.09
CA HIS A 228 7.30 6.05 -14.35
C HIS A 228 8.52 5.14 -14.10
N GLN A 229 9.50 5.60 -13.33
CA GLN A 229 10.71 4.85 -13.01
C GLN A 229 10.46 3.68 -12.06
N TYR A 230 9.60 3.86 -11.06
CA TYR A 230 9.35 2.85 -10.03
C TYR A 230 8.65 1.61 -10.60
N PHE A 231 7.70 1.82 -11.51
CA PHE A 231 6.93 0.73 -12.11
C PHE A 231 7.55 0.13 -13.37
N GLY A 232 8.38 0.88 -14.10
CA GLY A 232 9.05 0.40 -15.31
C GLY A 232 8.09 -0.02 -16.44
N PHE A 233 6.85 0.49 -16.46
CA PHE A 233 5.82 0.03 -17.42
C PHE A 233 6.15 0.34 -18.89
N PHE A 234 7.05 1.29 -19.13
CA PHE A 234 7.41 1.75 -20.47
C PHE A 234 8.84 1.40 -20.85
N ASP A 235 9.55 0.68 -19.99
CA ASP A 235 10.89 0.18 -20.31
C ASP A 235 10.75 -0.91 -21.37
N GLN A 236 11.49 -0.79 -22.47
CA GLN A 236 11.53 -1.80 -23.51
C GLN A 236 12.66 -2.78 -23.18
N ASP A 237 12.35 -4.09 -23.19
CA ASP A 237 13.35 -5.17 -23.11
C ASP A 237 14.32 -5.15 -24.32
#